data_AF-A0A1I3IMR6-F1
#
_entry.id   AF-A0A1I3IMR6-F1
#
_cell.length_a   1.000
_cell.length_b   1.000
_cell.length_c   1.000
_cell.angle_alpha   90.00
_cell.angle_beta   90.00
_cell.angle_gamma   90.00
#
_symmetry.space_group_name_H-M   'P 1'
#
loop_
_entity.id
_entity.type
_entity.pdbx_description
1 polymer ?
#
loop_
_entity_poly.entity_id
_entity_poly.type
_entity_poly.pdbx_seq_one_letter_code
_entity_poly.pdbx_strand_id
1 'polypeptide(L)'
;MVLPGPEAQQLATYIGWLMHRTWEDVVAGVLFVLPSLLTLIVLSWFYIAFGYTSLVVGLFYGIKPVVTAIILQAACRIELCILRNPGLWVIAAASFVAMAIFQVPFPAILFVAALIGYIGGISHPLSL
;
A
#
# COMPACT_ATOMS: atom_id res chain seq x y z
N MET A 1 2.54 -16.85 -8.79
CA MET A 1 1.77 -15.64 -8.42
C MET A 1 2.68 -14.46 -8.72
N VAL A 2 2.39 -13.76 -9.83
CA VAL A 2 3.27 -12.76 -10.47
C VAL A 2 2.44 -11.52 -10.77
N LEU A 3 1.77 -10.97 -9.76
CA LEU A 3 1.07 -9.69 -9.89
C LEU A 3 1.44 -8.84 -8.68
N PRO A 4 2.26 -7.80 -8.86
CA PRO A 4 2.40 -6.78 -7.81
C PRO A 4 1.07 -6.01 -7.77
N GLY A 5 0.15 -6.40 -6.89
CA GLY A 5 -1.20 -5.86 -6.84
C GLY A 5 -2.08 -6.50 -5.76
N PRO A 6 -3.38 -6.16 -5.69
CA PRO A 6 -4.30 -6.66 -4.66
C PRO A 6 -4.63 -8.14 -4.92
N GLU A 7 -3.68 -9.03 -4.62
CA GLU A 7 -3.73 -10.47 -4.92
C GLU A 7 -4.99 -11.14 -4.37
N ALA A 8 -5.40 -10.75 -3.15
CA ALA A 8 -6.60 -11.29 -2.51
C ALA A 8 -7.89 -10.89 -3.23
N GLN A 9 -8.00 -9.64 -3.67
CA GLN A 9 -9.17 -9.18 -4.42
C GLN A 9 -9.20 -9.80 -5.81
N GLN A 10 -8.05 -9.85 -6.51
CA GLN A 10 -7.95 -10.45 -7.83
C GLN A 10 -8.28 -11.94 -7.81
N LEU A 11 -7.86 -12.68 -6.78
CA LEU A 11 -8.22 -14.08 -6.60
C LEU A 11 -9.71 -14.26 -6.30
N ALA A 12 -10.29 -13.42 -5.43
CA ALA A 12 -11.72 -13.49 -5.12
C ALA A 12 -12.59 -13.26 -6.37
N THR A 13 -12.25 -12.24 -7.16
CA THR A 13 -12.87 -11.90 -8.44
C THR A 13 -12.69 -13.06 -9.44
N TYR A 14 -11.48 -13.57 -9.62
CA TYR A 14 -11.20 -14.68 -10.54
C TYR A 14 -11.93 -15.98 -10.16
N ILE A 15 -11.99 -16.32 -8.87
CA ILE A 15 -12.73 -17.49 -8.38
C ILE A 15 -14.24 -17.29 -8.60
N GLY A 16 -14.77 -16.10 -8.31
CA GLY A 16 -16.17 -15.75 -8.61
C GLY A 16 -16.52 -15.86 -10.10
N TRP A 17 -15.60 -15.43 -10.98
CA TRP A 17 -15.76 -15.59 -12.42
C TRP A 17 -15.74 -17.06 -12.86
N LEU A 18 -14.85 -17.88 -12.28
CA LEU A 18 -14.72 -19.29 -12.62
C LEU A 18 -15.98 -20.10 -12.23
N MET A 19 -16.70 -19.67 -11.18
CA MET A 19 -17.87 -20.38 -10.66
C MET A 19 -19.14 -20.11 -11.50
N HIS A 20 -19.59 -18.86 -11.70
CA HIS A 20 -20.75 -18.57 -12.59
C HIS A 20 -20.59 -17.33 -13.51
N ARG A 21 -19.40 -17.11 -14.10
CA ARG A 21 -19.11 -16.05 -15.10
C ARG A 21 -19.33 -14.63 -14.55
N THR A 22 -20.18 -13.81 -15.19
CA THR A 22 -20.05 -12.35 -15.14
C THR A 22 -20.73 -11.69 -13.96
N TRP A 23 -21.86 -12.22 -13.48
CA TRP A 23 -22.59 -11.63 -12.35
C TRP A 23 -21.95 -11.97 -11.01
N GLU A 24 -21.36 -13.16 -10.89
CA GLU A 24 -20.70 -13.58 -9.66
C GLU A 24 -19.33 -12.96 -9.46
N ASP A 25 -18.63 -12.58 -10.53
CA ASP A 25 -17.39 -11.80 -10.45
C ASP A 25 -17.60 -10.47 -9.70
N VAL A 26 -18.63 -9.73 -10.09
CA VAL A 26 -19.01 -8.45 -9.46
C VAL A 26 -19.46 -8.67 -8.02
N VAL A 27 -20.28 -9.69 -7.78
CA VAL A 27 -20.76 -10.01 -6.43
C VAL A 27 -19.60 -10.45 -5.52
N ALA A 28 -18.67 -11.28 -6.01
CA ALA A 28 -17.51 -11.74 -5.27
C ALA A 28 -16.55 -10.59 -4.94
N GLY A 29 -16.30 -9.69 -5.89
CA GLY A 29 -15.49 -8.49 -5.67
C GLY A 29 -16.15 -7.54 -4.64
N VAL A 30 -17.45 -7.30 -4.77
CA VAL A 30 -18.20 -6.44 -3.84
C VAL A 30 -18.26 -7.06 -2.44
N LEU A 31 -18.50 -8.36 -2.34
CA LEU A 31 -18.57 -9.08 -1.07
C LEU A 31 -17.19 -9.25 -0.40
N PHE A 32 -16.09 -9.14 -1.16
CA PHE A 32 -14.73 -9.07 -0.61
C PHE A 32 -14.44 -7.71 0.06
N VAL A 33 -14.90 -6.60 -0.55
CA VAL A 33 -14.64 -5.25 -0.05
C VAL A 33 -15.63 -4.82 1.04
N LEU A 34 -16.89 -5.23 0.93
CA LEU A 34 -17.96 -4.93 1.89
C LEU A 34 -17.58 -5.18 3.37
N PRO A 35 -17.05 -6.36 3.77
CA PRO A 35 -16.73 -6.63 5.16
C PRO A 35 -15.65 -5.68 5.70
N SER A 36 -14.65 -5.33 4.89
CA SER A 36 -13.63 -4.36 5.26
C SER A 36 -14.21 -2.96 5.41
N LEU A 37 -15.08 -2.54 4.48
CA LEU A 37 -15.76 -1.24 4.54
C LEU A 37 -16.66 -1.12 5.77
N LEU A 38 -17.45 -2.15 6.07
CA LEU A 38 -18.30 -2.20 7.27
C LEU A 38 -17.45 -2.10 8.54
N THR A 39 -16.35 -2.85 8.61
CA THR A 39 -15.43 -2.80 9.76
C THR A 39 -14.88 -1.39 9.95
N LEU A 40 -14.43 -0.71 8.87
CA LEU A 40 -13.91 0.66 8.95
C LEU A 40 -14.96 1.68 9.37
N ILE A 41 -16.21 1.55 8.90
CA ILE A 41 -17.32 2.42 9.29
C ILE A 41 -17.61 2.24 10.79
N VAL A 42 -17.73 1.00 11.25
CA VAL A 42 -18.02 0.69 12.66
C VAL A 42 -16.90 1.22 13.56
N LEU A 43 -15.64 0.99 13.19
CA LEU A 43 -14.50 1.48 13.96
C LEU A 43 -14.41 3.01 13.97
N SER A 44 -14.67 3.65 12.82
CA SER A 44 -14.69 5.13 12.72
C SER A 44 -15.81 5.73 13.55
N TRP A 45 -17.00 5.14 13.51
CA TRP A 45 -18.13 5.54 14.36
C TRP A 45 -17.77 5.41 15.85
N PHE A 46 -17.19 4.27 16.24
CA PHE A 46 -16.77 4.03 17.62
C PHE A 46 -15.72 5.05 18.07
N TYR A 47 -14.76 5.38 17.20
CA TYR A 47 -13.76 6.41 17.47
C TYR A 47 -14.38 7.79 17.69
N ILE A 48 -15.35 8.21 16.85
CA ILE A 48 -16.01 9.52 17.01
C ILE A 48 -16.86 9.56 18.30
N ALA A 49 -17.57 8.47 18.60
CA ALA A 49 -18.46 8.39 19.75
C ALA A 49 -17.72 8.26 21.10
N PHE A 50 -16.63 7.48 21.14
CA PHE A 50 -15.93 7.13 22.39
C PHE A 50 -14.48 7.63 22.46
N GLY A 51 -13.97 8.34 21.45
CA GLY A 51 -12.57 8.72 21.33
C GLY A 51 -12.03 9.61 22.45
N TYR A 52 -12.90 10.32 23.16
CA TYR A 52 -12.54 11.17 24.31
C TYR A 52 -12.45 10.40 25.64
N THR A 53 -12.78 9.11 25.66
CA THR A 53 -12.72 8.29 26.87
C THR A 53 -11.27 7.93 27.18
N SER A 54 -10.85 8.12 28.44
CA SER A 54 -9.48 7.85 28.90
C SER A 54 -8.98 6.44 28.57
N LEU A 55 -9.88 5.45 28.60
CA LEU A 55 -9.61 4.06 28.21
C LEU A 55 -9.21 3.94 26.72
N VAL A 56 -9.94 4.61 25.83
CA VAL A 56 -9.68 4.58 24.38
C VAL A 56 -8.37 5.32 24.08
N VAL A 57 -8.13 6.47 24.70
CA VAL A 57 -6.86 7.22 24.55
C VAL A 57 -5.66 6.37 24.96
N GLY A 58 -5.73 5.67 26.10
CA GLY A 58 -4.66 4.77 26.56
C GLY A 58 -4.42 3.60 25.60
N LEU A 59 -5.49 3.00 25.07
CA LEU A 59 -5.40 1.92 24.07
C LEU A 59 -4.71 2.40 22.79
N PHE A 60 -5.11 3.54 22.24
CA PHE A 60 -4.51 4.11 21.04
C PHE A 60 -3.04 4.50 21.27
N TYR A 61 -2.67 4.91 22.48
CA TYR A 61 -1.27 5.19 22.82
C TYR A 61 -0.40 3.91 22.74
N GLY A 62 -0.94 2.76 23.16
CA GLY A 62 -0.27 1.47 23.01
C GLY A 62 -0.24 0.94 21.57
N ILE A 63 -1.30 1.16 20.80
CA ILE A 63 -1.40 0.65 19.42
C ILE A 63 -0.52 1.43 18.43
N LYS A 64 -0.41 2.76 18.57
CA LYS A 64 0.40 3.62 17.68
C LYS A 64 1.83 3.11 17.44
N PRO A 65 2.65 2.79 18.48
CA PRO A 65 3.99 2.27 18.27
C PRO A 65 4.00 0.88 17.63
N VAL A 66 3.04 0.01 17.96
CA VAL A 66 2.91 -1.33 17.36
C VAL A 66 2.65 -1.21 15.86
N VAL A 67 1.69 -0.37 15.47
CA VAL A 67 1.36 -0.13 14.05
C VAL A 67 2.56 0.48 13.32
N THR A 68 3.25 1.45 13.94
CA THR A 68 4.45 2.06 13.36
C THR A 68 5.55 1.01 13.14
N ALA A 69 5.77 0.12 14.10
CA ALA A 69 6.76 -0.95 13.98
C ALA A 69 6.42 -1.94 12.85
N ILE A 70 5.15 -2.33 12.70
CA ILE A 70 4.70 -3.23 11.62
C ILE A 70 4.88 -2.56 10.26
N ILE A 71 4.49 -1.29 10.12
CA ILE A 71 4.65 -0.54 8.86
C ILE A 71 6.13 -0.39 8.52
N LEU A 72 6.98 -0.06 9.50
CA LEU A 72 8.42 0.07 9.29
C LEU A 72 9.05 -1.26 8.89
N GLN A 73 8.67 -2.37 9.54
CA GLN A 73 9.13 -3.70 9.16
C GLN A 73 8.69 -4.07 7.73
N ALA A 74 7.44 -3.78 7.37
CA ALA A 74 6.92 -4.01 6.03
C ALA A 74 7.67 -3.17 4.98
N ALA A 75 7.94 -1.90 5.28
CA ALA A 75 8.72 -1.01 4.43
C ALA A 75 10.14 -1.54 4.23
N CYS A 76 10.89 -1.80 5.31
CA CYS A 76 12.25 -2.33 5.22
C CYS A 76 12.34 -3.64 4.45
N ARG A 77 11.36 -4.55 4.63
CA ARG A 77 11.30 -5.80 3.88
C ARG A 77 11.13 -5.58 2.38
N ILE A 78 10.30 -4.61 1.99
CA ILE A 78 10.05 -4.27 0.58
C ILE A 78 11.24 -3.53 -0.03
N GLU A 79 11.79 -2.55 0.69
CA GLU A 79 12.91 -1.72 0.25
C GLU A 79 14.16 -2.56 -0.05
N LEU A 80 14.53 -3.48 0.85
CA LEU A 80 15.69 -4.37 0.65
C LEU A 80 15.52 -5.32 -0.55
N CYS A 81 14.29 -5.63 -0.94
CA CYS A 81 14.01 -6.46 -2.11
C CYS A 81 14.23 -5.70 -3.43
N ILE A 82 14.06 -4.38 -3.42
CA ILE A 82 14.03 -3.52 -4.62
C ILE A 82 15.37 -2.80 -4.83
N LEU A 83 16.05 -2.39 -3.75
CA LEU A 83 17.28 -1.57 -3.81
C LEU A 83 18.54 -2.43 -4.05
N ARG A 84 18.65 -2.98 -5.26
CA ARG A 84 19.81 -3.79 -5.68
C ARG A 84 21.02 -2.97 -6.18
N ASN A 85 20.82 -1.70 -6.56
CA ASN A 85 21.83 -0.89 -7.27
C ASN A 85 21.99 0.48 -6.58
N PRO A 86 23.22 1.04 -6.44
CA PRO A 86 23.46 2.36 -5.84
C PRO A 86 22.65 3.50 -6.50
N GLY A 87 22.35 3.42 -7.80
CA GLY A 87 21.50 4.41 -8.48
C GLY A 87 20.07 4.48 -7.94
N LEU A 88 19.49 3.33 -7.57
CA LEU A 88 18.15 3.27 -6.98
C LEU A 88 18.12 3.86 -5.57
N TRP A 89 19.21 3.72 -4.81
CA TRP A 89 19.39 4.37 -3.51
C TRP A 89 19.36 5.89 -3.61
N VAL A 90 20.00 6.47 -4.64
CA VAL A 90 19.98 7.92 -4.86
C VAL A 90 18.57 8.41 -5.18
N ILE A 91 17.84 7.70 -6.04
CA ILE A 91 16.46 8.07 -6.39
C ILE A 91 15.53 7.94 -5.17
N ALA A 92 15.68 6.90 -4.35
CA ALA A 92 14.93 6.72 -3.13
C ALA A 92 15.21 7.84 -2.11
N ALA A 93 16.48 8.16 -1.87
CA ALA A 93 16.87 9.25 -0.96
C ALA A 93 16.40 10.62 -1.46
N ALA A 94 16.53 10.91 -2.76
CA ALA A 94 16.04 12.15 -3.36
C ALA A 94 14.51 12.28 -3.24
N SER A 95 13.78 11.19 -3.48
CA SER A 95 12.32 11.14 -3.33
C SER A 95 11.89 11.37 -1.88
N PHE A 96 12.59 10.75 -0.93
CA PHE A 96 12.36 10.95 0.51
C PHE A 96 12.58 12.41 0.93
N VAL A 97 13.67 13.03 0.48
CA VAL A 97 13.96 14.44 0.77
C VAL A 97 12.91 15.38 0.14
N ALA A 98 12.49 15.10 -1.10
CA ALA A 98 11.45 15.87 -1.77
C ALA A 98 10.10 15.80 -1.03
N MET A 99 9.76 14.62 -0.47
CA MET A 99 8.52 14.45 0.29
C MET A 99 8.61 15.08 1.69
N ALA A 100 9.73 14.88 2.39
CA ALA A 100 9.90 15.31 3.78
C ALA A 100 10.10 16.83 3.93
N ILE A 101 10.90 17.45 3.05
CA ILE A 101 11.27 18.87 3.17
C ILE A 101 10.41 19.74 2.26
N PHE A 102 10.25 19.34 1.00
CA PHE A 102 9.53 20.14 0.01
C PHE A 102 8.02 19.89 -0.02
N GLN A 103 7.52 18.95 0.80
CA GLN A 103 6.10 18.57 0.89
C GLN A 103 5.48 18.26 -0.49
N VAL A 104 6.30 17.76 -1.42
CA VAL A 104 5.85 17.46 -2.78
C VAL A 104 4.86 16.29 -2.69
N PRO A 105 3.70 16.37 -3.36
CA PRO A 105 2.72 15.30 -3.32
C PRO A 105 3.30 14.00 -3.90
N PHE A 106 3.08 12.90 -3.19
CA PHE A 106 3.57 11.57 -3.57
C PHE A 106 3.30 11.19 -5.04
N PRO A 107 2.12 11.47 -5.64
CA PRO A 107 1.88 11.20 -7.05
C PRO A 107 2.87 11.88 -8.01
N ALA A 108 3.30 13.12 -7.72
CA ALA A 108 4.24 13.83 -8.56
C ALA A 108 5.64 13.19 -8.49
N ILE A 109 6.07 12.79 -7.29
CA ILE A 109 7.34 12.08 -7.08
C ILE A 109 7.33 10.75 -7.84
N LEU A 110 6.22 10.01 -7.75
CA LEU A 110 6.06 8.73 -8.44
C LEU A 110 6.14 8.89 -9.96
N PHE A 111 5.56 9.96 -10.51
CA PHE A 111 5.60 10.25 -11.94
C PHE A 111 7.03 10.57 -12.41
N VAL A 112 7.77 11.40 -11.68
CA VAL A 112 9.16 11.75 -12.00
C VAL A 112 10.06 10.53 -11.86
N ALA A 113 9.92 9.74 -10.81
CA ALA A 113 10.68 8.50 -10.61
C ALA A 113 10.40 7.48 -11.73
N ALA A 114 9.14 7.35 -12.17
CA ALA A 114 8.78 6.51 -13.30
C ALA A 114 9.40 6.99 -14.61
N LEU A 115 9.44 8.30 -14.86
CA LEU A 115 10.05 8.87 -16.06
C LEU A 115 11.58 8.63 -16.08
N ILE A 116 12.25 8.86 -14.95
CA ILE A 116 13.69 8.60 -14.77
C ILE A 116 13.98 7.10 -14.94
N GLY A 117 13.15 6.25 -14.35
CA GLY A 117 13.25 4.79 -14.48
C GLY A 117 13.02 4.29 -15.90
N TYR A 118 12.08 4.87 -16.64
CA TYR A 118 11.81 4.54 -18.03
C TYR A 118 13.01 4.87 -18.92
N ILE A 119 13.57 6.07 -18.78
CA ILE A 119 14.75 6.52 -19.55
C ILE A 119 15.99 5.70 -19.16
N GLY A 120 16.19 5.43 -17.86
CA GLY A 120 17.30 4.61 -17.37
C GLY A 120 17.21 3.14 -17.81
N GLY A 121 16.00 2.57 -17.84
CA GLY A 121 15.75 1.19 -18.27
C GLY A 121 15.96 0.94 -19.77
N ILE A 122 15.82 1.98 -20.60
CA ILE A 122 16.17 1.93 -22.02
C ILE A 122 17.69 1.84 -22.25
N SER A 123 18.50 2.31 -21.31
CA SER A 123 19.96 2.45 -21.46
C SER A 123 20.75 1.20 -21.06
N HIS A 124 20.17 0.36 -20.20
CA HIS A 124 20.73 -0.93 -19.80
C HIS A 124 19.64 -2.02 -19.95
N PRO A 125 19.50 -2.64 -21.13
CA PRO A 125 18.67 -3.82 -21.25
C PRO A 125 19.29 -4.88 -20.33
N LEU A 126 18.49 -5.41 -19.41
CA LEU A 126 18.85 -6.53 -18.56
C LEU A 126 19.39 -7.67 -19.44
N SER A 127 20.70 -7.85 -19.47
CA SER A 127 21.30 -9.11 -19.91
C SER A 127 20.92 -10.14 -18.86
N LEU A 128 19.95 -10.99 -19.22
CA LEU A 128 19.55 -12.20 -18.50
C LEU A 128 20.75 -13.06 -18.10
#